data_AF-A0A972I4N1-F1
#
_entry.id   AF-A0A972I4N1-F1
#
_cell.length_a   1.000
_cell.length_b   1.000
_cell.length_c   1.000
_cell.angle_alpha   90.00
_cell.angle_beta   90.00
_cell.angle_gamma   90.00
#
_symmetry.space_group_name_H-M   'P 1'
#
loop_
_entity.id
_entity.type
_entity.pdbx_description
1 polymer ?
#
loop_
_entity_poly.entity_id
_entity_poly.type
_entity_poly.pdbx_seq_one_letter_code
_entity_poly.pdbx_strand_id
1 'polypeptide(L)'
;MSETLRIEKARKEYINSKPSICIERSRIWTESHKQTEGEPIAIRRAKAFLAACQELPVNIFEGELIVGTTGKFRRTGILTPEFSWIWVDKEMDDFENRPQDPYYISEEDREYLRKEIFPYWKGKSLEEAFLKHLPEDTAKLLIDTGIIDNDSKWRQAVGEITPDYVDVLFPKGYLKIKEEAEEYLKKIEADSIENIEKRIFYESVAIVSEGIITLARRYGDKAKELAEKESNEKRRRELLEISRICYKVPAYPPETFHEAIQFVWFVQLSGIISENPLALNLGRFDQYMYPYYKNDIENGRITESQAQELIEALWIKLSEWVWTISSNTANYFAGYNQFQNLT
;
A
#
# COMPACT_ATOMS: atom_id res chain seq x y z
N MET A 1 28.07 12.36 6.35
CA MET A 1 27.74 11.78 7.67
C MET A 1 27.66 10.27 7.51
N SER A 2 28.05 9.48 8.52
CA SER A 2 27.98 8.01 8.47
C SER A 2 26.58 7.52 8.87
N GLU A 3 26.14 6.39 8.28
CA GLU A 3 24.90 5.68 8.61
C GLU A 3 24.77 5.44 10.13
N THR A 4 23.57 5.64 10.70
CA THR A 4 23.36 5.38 12.13
C THR A 4 23.30 3.87 12.42
N LEU A 5 23.65 3.46 13.64
CA LEU A 5 23.56 2.04 14.05
C LEU A 5 22.14 1.48 13.92
N ARG A 6 21.11 2.33 14.08
CA ARG A 6 19.70 1.95 13.90
C ARG A 6 19.42 1.59 12.44
N ILE A 7 19.83 2.45 11.51
CA ILE A 7 19.63 2.25 10.07
C ILE A 7 20.43 1.05 9.58
N GLU A 8 21.67 0.89 10.04
CA GLU A 8 22.48 -0.29 9.71
C GLU A 8 21.81 -1.59 10.17
N LYS A 9 21.24 -1.61 11.39
CA LYS A 9 20.47 -2.76 11.90
C LYS A 9 19.22 -3.02 11.05
N ALA A 10 18.42 -2.00 10.76
CA ALA A 10 17.21 -2.14 9.96
C ALA A 10 17.52 -2.63 8.53
N ARG A 11 18.60 -2.14 7.91
CA ARG A 11 19.07 -2.65 6.60
C ARG A 11 19.47 -4.12 6.66
N LYS A 12 20.20 -4.55 7.69
CA LYS A 12 20.56 -5.97 7.88
C LYS A 12 19.32 -6.84 8.06
N GLU A 13 18.35 -6.39 8.85
CA GLU A 13 17.08 -7.10 9.03
C GLU A 13 16.28 -7.20 7.73
N TYR A 14 16.24 -6.14 6.93
CA TYR A 14 15.65 -6.17 5.60
C TYR A 14 16.33 -7.18 4.68
N ILE A 15 17.66 -7.12 4.53
CA ILE A 15 18.44 -8.02 3.66
C ILE A 15 18.25 -9.49 4.05
N ASN A 16 18.24 -9.77 5.35
CA ASN A 16 18.09 -11.13 5.87
C ASN A 16 16.64 -11.63 5.91
N SER A 17 15.66 -10.76 5.62
CA SER A 17 14.25 -11.16 5.55
C SER A 17 13.95 -11.84 4.21
N LYS A 18 13.24 -12.97 4.26
CA LYS A 18 12.74 -13.65 3.07
C LYS A 18 11.49 -12.94 2.53
N PRO A 19 11.43 -12.59 1.23
CA PRO A 19 10.19 -12.15 0.58
C PRO A 19 9.07 -13.17 0.83
N SER A 20 7.98 -12.72 1.43
CA SER A 20 6.91 -13.60 1.90
C SER A 20 5.54 -13.04 1.52
N ILE A 21 4.64 -13.93 1.09
CA ILE A 21 3.26 -13.57 0.72
C ILE A 21 2.38 -13.54 1.96
N CYS A 22 1.69 -12.43 2.17
CA CYS A 22 0.67 -12.27 3.20
C CYS A 22 -0.73 -12.29 2.57
N ILE A 23 -1.52 -13.32 2.87
CA ILE A 23 -2.86 -13.50 2.27
C ILE A 23 -3.98 -12.71 2.96
N GLU A 24 -3.70 -12.03 4.08
CA GLU A 24 -4.73 -11.30 4.85
C GLU A 24 -5.49 -10.30 4.00
N ARG A 25 -4.78 -9.55 3.15
CA ARG A 25 -5.39 -8.60 2.23
C ARG A 25 -6.40 -9.32 1.34
N SER A 26 -6.02 -10.45 0.73
CA SER A 26 -6.90 -11.25 -0.13
C SER A 26 -8.11 -11.80 0.62
N ARG A 27 -7.92 -12.25 1.87
CA ARG A 27 -9.00 -12.72 2.75
C ARG A 27 -10.01 -11.60 3.02
N ILE A 28 -9.53 -10.46 3.52
CA ILE A 28 -10.37 -9.31 3.87
C ILE A 28 -11.10 -8.78 2.64
N TRP A 29 -10.40 -8.65 1.50
CA TRP A 29 -11.00 -8.16 0.25
C TRP A 29 -12.12 -9.08 -0.24
N THR A 30 -11.88 -10.39 -0.18
CA THR A 30 -12.86 -11.40 -0.60
C THR A 30 -14.10 -11.35 0.28
N GLU A 31 -13.93 -11.27 1.60
CA GLU A 31 -15.05 -11.19 2.54
C GLU A 31 -15.86 -9.92 2.34
N SER A 32 -15.20 -8.77 2.22
CA SER A 32 -15.87 -7.51 1.93
C SER A 32 -16.63 -7.53 0.59
N HIS A 33 -16.08 -8.18 -0.44
CA HIS A 33 -16.77 -8.32 -1.72
C HIS A 33 -17.99 -9.25 -1.64
N LYS A 34 -17.93 -10.34 -0.86
CA LYS A 34 -19.10 -11.22 -0.59
C LYS A 34 -20.24 -10.44 0.07
N GLN A 35 -19.92 -9.55 1.01
CA GLN A 35 -20.93 -8.78 1.76
C GLN A 35 -21.55 -7.62 0.96
N THR A 36 -20.92 -7.22 -0.15
CA THR A 36 -21.31 -6.03 -0.93
C THR A 36 -21.77 -6.36 -2.34
N GLU A 37 -22.18 -7.61 -2.60
CA GLU A 37 -22.71 -8.01 -3.91
C GLU A 37 -23.97 -7.21 -4.27
N GLY A 38 -24.03 -6.75 -5.52
CA GLY A 38 -25.11 -5.88 -6.02
C GLY A 38 -24.82 -4.38 -5.88
N GLU A 39 -23.82 -3.97 -5.10
CA GLU A 39 -23.39 -2.57 -5.04
C GLU A 39 -22.49 -2.18 -6.24
N PRO A 40 -22.41 -0.86 -6.57
CA PRO A 40 -21.49 -0.37 -7.59
C PRO A 40 -20.03 -0.73 -7.27
N ILE A 41 -19.26 -1.10 -8.30
CA ILE A 41 -17.89 -1.62 -8.12
C ILE A 41 -16.98 -0.64 -7.35
N ALA A 42 -17.11 0.67 -7.58
CA ALA A 42 -16.33 1.68 -6.86
C ALA A 42 -16.60 1.66 -5.35
N ILE A 43 -17.87 1.45 -4.94
CA ILE A 43 -18.23 1.33 -3.52
C ILE A 43 -17.69 0.02 -2.94
N ARG A 44 -17.80 -1.08 -3.68
CA ARG A 44 -17.27 -2.39 -3.26
C ARG A 44 -15.76 -2.34 -3.03
N ARG A 45 -15.02 -1.69 -3.93
CA ARG A 45 -13.57 -1.45 -3.77
C ARG A 45 -13.26 -0.58 -2.57
N ALA A 46 -13.99 0.53 -2.41
CA ALA A 46 -13.78 1.44 -1.28
C ALA A 46 -14.05 0.76 0.07
N LYS A 47 -15.14 -0.02 0.17
CA LYS A 47 -15.47 -0.79 1.38
C LYS A 47 -14.44 -1.88 1.66
N ALA A 48 -13.93 -2.56 0.64
CA ALA A 48 -12.87 -3.56 0.80
C ALA A 48 -11.55 -2.93 1.25
N PHE A 49 -11.21 -1.74 0.74
CA PHE A 49 -10.07 -0.96 1.22
C PHE A 49 -10.24 -0.53 2.67
N LEU A 50 -11.40 0.01 3.04
CA LEU A 50 -11.71 0.36 4.43
C LEU A 50 -11.59 -0.85 5.36
N ALA A 51 -12.14 -2.01 4.97
CA ALA A 51 -12.03 -3.25 5.74
C ALA A 51 -10.56 -3.67 5.89
N ALA A 52 -9.75 -3.60 4.82
CA ALA A 52 -8.31 -3.88 4.91
C ALA A 52 -7.60 -2.93 5.87
N CYS A 53 -7.91 -1.62 5.84
CA CYS A 53 -7.38 -0.66 6.80
C CYS A 53 -7.79 -0.96 8.26
N GLN A 54 -8.97 -1.53 8.47
CA GLN A 54 -9.50 -1.91 9.78
C GLN A 54 -8.93 -3.23 10.32
N GLU A 55 -8.62 -4.18 9.44
CA GLU A 55 -8.32 -5.56 9.84
C GLU A 55 -6.88 -5.99 9.60
N LEU A 56 -6.16 -5.38 8.65
CA LEU A 56 -4.78 -5.79 8.35
C LEU A 56 -3.91 -5.74 9.60
N PRO A 57 -2.96 -6.68 9.78
CA PRO A 57 -2.03 -6.65 10.89
C PRO A 57 -1.24 -5.33 10.96
N VAL A 58 -1.09 -4.79 12.16
CA VAL A 58 -0.35 -3.56 12.42
C VAL A 58 0.91 -3.93 13.20
N ASN A 59 2.05 -3.88 12.50
CA ASN A 59 3.35 -4.24 13.06
C ASN A 59 4.25 -2.99 13.10
N ILE A 60 4.89 -2.76 14.24
CA ILE A 60 5.98 -1.79 14.37
C ILE A 60 7.21 -2.58 14.75
N PHE A 61 8.16 -2.69 13.83
CA PHE A 61 9.38 -3.42 14.06
C PHE A 61 10.35 -2.64 14.94
N GLU A 62 11.32 -3.35 15.51
CA GLU A 62 12.30 -2.75 16.41
C GLU A 62 13.05 -1.60 15.73
N GLY A 63 13.17 -0.47 16.42
CA GLY A 63 13.92 0.69 15.93
C GLY A 63 13.21 1.55 14.87
N GLU A 64 12.08 1.13 14.30
CA GLU A 64 11.38 1.92 13.27
C GLU A 64 11.00 3.32 13.75
N LEU A 65 11.21 4.32 12.89
CA LEU A 65 10.78 5.71 13.06
C LEU A 65 9.59 6.05 12.15
N ILE A 66 9.55 5.45 10.96
CA ILE A 66 8.43 5.50 10.01
C ILE A 66 7.74 4.14 10.06
N VAL A 67 6.44 4.12 10.29
CA VAL A 67 5.69 2.88 10.59
C VAL A 67 4.61 2.61 9.57
N GLY A 68 4.29 1.34 9.35
CA GLY A 68 3.35 0.90 8.32
C GLY A 68 3.90 -0.30 7.57
N THR A 69 3.18 -1.41 7.54
CA THR A 69 3.54 -2.62 6.79
C THR A 69 2.38 -3.04 5.89
N THR A 70 2.68 -3.55 4.70
CA THR A 70 1.66 -4.02 3.73
C THR A 70 0.98 -5.32 4.18
N GLY A 71 1.57 -6.01 5.18
CA GLY A 71 1.00 -7.18 5.84
C GLY A 71 1.84 -7.63 7.02
N LYS A 72 2.00 -8.94 7.20
CA LYS A 72 2.60 -9.56 8.40
C LYS A 72 4.13 -9.48 8.47
N PHE A 73 4.81 -9.48 7.33
CA PHE A 73 6.26 -9.66 7.25
C PHE A 73 6.99 -8.35 6.97
N ARG A 74 8.30 -8.31 7.24
CA ARG A 74 9.13 -7.17 6.87
C ARG A 74 9.20 -7.01 5.34
N ARG A 75 9.46 -8.10 4.62
CA ARG A 75 9.40 -8.14 3.15
C ARG A 75 8.12 -8.80 2.69
N THR A 76 7.06 -8.00 2.53
CA THR A 76 5.70 -8.51 2.31
C THR A 76 5.21 -8.29 0.89
N GLY A 77 4.86 -9.40 0.23
CA GLY A 77 4.01 -9.42 -0.96
C GLY A 77 2.55 -9.61 -0.60
N ILE A 78 1.66 -9.02 -1.37
CA ILE A 78 0.21 -9.19 -1.23
C ILE A 78 -0.36 -9.80 -2.50
N LEU A 79 -1.49 -10.49 -2.37
CA LEU A 79 -2.23 -11.01 -3.52
C LEU A 79 -3.53 -10.22 -3.72
N THR A 80 -3.83 -9.93 -4.97
CA THR A 80 -4.97 -9.12 -5.41
C THR A 80 -5.86 -9.95 -6.36
N PRO A 81 -6.57 -10.98 -5.84
CA PRO A 81 -7.27 -11.97 -6.65
C PRO A 81 -8.40 -11.39 -7.52
N GLU A 82 -8.84 -10.17 -7.22
CA GLU A 82 -9.75 -9.42 -8.08
C GLU A 82 -9.15 -9.00 -9.42
N PHE A 83 -7.83 -8.86 -9.50
CA PHE A 83 -7.15 -8.53 -10.74
C PHE A 83 -6.76 -9.83 -11.40
N SER A 84 -6.08 -10.70 -10.65
CA SER A 84 -5.66 -11.99 -11.17
C SER A 84 -5.39 -12.99 -10.05
N TRP A 85 -5.82 -14.22 -10.29
CA TRP A 85 -5.63 -15.35 -9.39
C TRP A 85 -5.16 -16.62 -10.12
N ILE A 86 -5.31 -16.69 -11.44
CA ILE A 86 -5.04 -17.92 -12.20
C ILE A 86 -3.54 -18.24 -12.22
N TRP A 87 -2.68 -17.25 -12.47
CA TRP A 87 -1.24 -17.47 -12.40
C TRP A 87 -0.78 -17.83 -10.99
N VAL A 88 -1.41 -17.23 -9.96
CA VAL A 88 -1.08 -17.53 -8.56
C VAL A 88 -1.36 -19.00 -8.27
N ASP A 89 -2.55 -19.50 -8.61
CA ASP A 89 -2.91 -20.91 -8.39
C ASP A 89 -1.98 -21.89 -9.13
N LYS A 90 -1.54 -21.52 -10.34
CA LYS A 90 -0.63 -22.33 -11.17
C LYS A 90 0.80 -22.36 -10.65
N GLU A 91 1.27 -21.28 -10.04
CA GLU A 91 2.69 -21.09 -9.72
C GLU A 91 3.00 -21.19 -8.22
N MET A 92 2.02 -21.01 -7.33
CA MET A 92 2.30 -20.82 -5.89
C MET A 92 2.91 -22.03 -5.18
N ASP A 93 2.78 -23.23 -5.74
CA ASP A 93 3.44 -24.45 -5.23
C ASP A 93 4.96 -24.41 -5.48
N ASP A 94 5.43 -23.61 -6.45
CA ASP A 94 6.85 -23.51 -6.83
C ASP A 94 7.45 -22.10 -6.60
N PHE A 95 6.70 -21.20 -5.95
CA PHE A 95 7.18 -19.84 -5.66
C PHE A 95 8.54 -19.80 -4.97
N GLU A 96 8.88 -20.78 -4.14
CA GLU A 96 10.14 -20.79 -3.41
C GLU A 96 11.33 -21.23 -4.26
N ASN A 97 11.09 -22.02 -5.32
CA ASN A 97 12.17 -22.59 -6.14
C ASN A 97 12.33 -21.88 -7.49
N ARG A 98 11.40 -21.00 -7.86
CA ARG A 98 11.50 -20.26 -9.13
C ARG A 98 12.81 -19.44 -9.18
N PRO A 99 13.47 -19.36 -10.36
CA PRO A 99 14.81 -18.79 -10.47
C PRO A 99 14.86 -17.29 -10.24
N GLN A 100 13.77 -16.58 -10.51
CA GLN A 100 13.67 -15.13 -10.39
C GLN A 100 12.58 -14.73 -9.41
N ASP A 101 12.93 -13.84 -8.48
CA ASP A 101 12.03 -13.27 -7.47
C ASP A 101 11.25 -14.31 -6.64
N PRO A 102 11.88 -15.32 -6.02
CA PRO A 102 11.17 -16.34 -5.24
C PRO A 102 10.42 -15.78 -4.01
N TYR A 103 9.22 -16.30 -3.75
CA TYR A 103 8.41 -15.93 -2.59
C TYR A 103 8.21 -17.12 -1.65
N TYR A 104 8.18 -16.86 -0.35
CA TYR A 104 7.65 -17.80 0.63
C TYR A 104 6.13 -17.66 0.76
N ILE A 105 5.41 -18.77 0.74
CA ILE A 105 4.02 -18.87 1.15
C ILE A 105 3.84 -20.21 1.87
N SER A 106 3.11 -20.21 2.98
CA SER A 106 2.90 -21.43 3.78
C SER A 106 1.94 -22.40 3.08
N GLU A 107 2.02 -23.70 3.40
CA GLU A 107 1.05 -24.69 2.90
C GLU A 107 -0.38 -24.35 3.34
N GLU A 108 -0.55 -23.89 4.58
CA GLU A 108 -1.85 -23.48 5.12
C GLU A 108 -2.45 -22.33 4.29
N ASP A 109 -1.65 -21.32 3.96
CA ASP A 109 -2.09 -20.19 3.14
C ASP A 109 -2.41 -20.63 1.70
N ARG A 110 -1.62 -21.54 1.10
CA ARG A 110 -1.91 -22.12 -0.23
C ARG A 110 -3.25 -22.85 -0.25
N GLU A 111 -3.47 -23.72 0.73
CA GLU A 111 -4.72 -24.46 0.84
C GLU A 111 -5.91 -23.52 1.06
N TYR A 112 -5.75 -22.51 1.91
CA TYR A 112 -6.79 -21.53 2.18
C TYR A 112 -7.15 -20.72 0.93
N LEU A 113 -6.15 -20.28 0.15
CA LEU A 113 -6.39 -19.59 -1.12
C LEU A 113 -7.24 -20.43 -2.08
N ARG A 114 -6.89 -21.70 -2.28
CA ARG A 114 -7.62 -22.64 -3.15
C ARG A 114 -9.03 -22.96 -2.65
N LYS A 115 -9.22 -23.06 -1.34
CA LYS A 115 -10.52 -23.44 -0.74
C LYS A 115 -11.47 -22.26 -0.58
N GLU A 116 -10.99 -21.11 -0.13
CA GLU A 116 -11.83 -20.01 0.35
C GLU A 116 -11.80 -18.75 -0.51
N ILE A 117 -10.71 -18.53 -1.25
CA ILE A 117 -10.46 -17.27 -2.00
C ILE A 117 -10.72 -17.44 -3.49
N PHE A 118 -9.97 -18.30 -4.18
CA PHE A 118 -10.06 -18.46 -5.63
C PHE A 118 -11.47 -18.86 -6.12
N PRO A 119 -12.24 -19.73 -5.42
CA PRO A 119 -13.60 -20.05 -5.85
C PRO A 119 -14.53 -18.84 -5.92
N TYR A 120 -14.33 -17.84 -5.05
CA TYR A 120 -15.12 -16.60 -5.09
C TYR A 120 -14.78 -15.76 -6.33
N TRP A 121 -13.49 -15.65 -6.66
CA TRP A 121 -12.99 -14.78 -7.72
C TRP A 121 -13.10 -15.37 -9.12
N LYS A 122 -13.31 -16.69 -9.24
CA LYS A 122 -13.61 -17.35 -10.51
C LYS A 122 -14.78 -16.67 -11.23
N GLY A 123 -14.52 -16.26 -12.46
CA GLY A 123 -15.43 -15.52 -13.34
C GLY A 123 -15.62 -14.05 -12.96
N LYS A 124 -14.83 -13.50 -12.04
CA LYS A 124 -14.96 -12.11 -11.53
C LYS A 124 -13.67 -11.29 -11.63
N SER A 125 -12.54 -11.91 -11.99
CA SER A 125 -11.24 -11.21 -12.04
C SER A 125 -11.06 -10.39 -13.32
N LEU A 126 -10.19 -9.36 -13.25
CA LEU A 126 -9.79 -8.57 -14.42
C LEU A 126 -9.12 -9.44 -15.48
N GLU A 127 -8.25 -10.37 -15.08
CA GLU A 127 -7.60 -11.35 -15.95
C GLU A 127 -8.62 -12.16 -16.75
N GLU A 128 -9.62 -12.74 -16.09
CA GLU A 128 -10.65 -13.52 -16.79
C GLU A 128 -11.48 -12.64 -17.73
N ALA A 129 -11.84 -11.43 -17.28
CA ALA A 129 -12.57 -10.47 -18.11
C ALA A 129 -11.77 -10.05 -19.35
N PHE A 130 -10.47 -9.76 -19.18
CA PHE A 130 -9.59 -9.37 -20.28
C PHE A 130 -9.44 -10.49 -21.31
N LEU A 131 -9.13 -11.71 -20.85
CA LEU A 131 -8.91 -12.86 -21.73
C LEU A 131 -10.18 -13.24 -22.52
N LYS A 132 -11.36 -13.05 -21.95
CA LYS A 132 -12.63 -13.34 -22.64
C LYS A 132 -12.93 -12.38 -23.80
N HIS A 133 -12.33 -11.18 -23.82
CA HIS A 133 -12.50 -10.21 -24.91
C HIS A 133 -11.51 -10.42 -26.07
N LEU A 134 -10.53 -11.32 -25.92
CA LEU A 134 -9.51 -11.56 -26.92
C LEU A 134 -9.84 -12.80 -27.77
N PRO A 135 -9.57 -12.75 -29.09
CA PRO A 135 -9.40 -13.98 -29.87
C PRO A 135 -8.30 -14.85 -29.27
N GLU A 136 -8.46 -16.18 -29.33
CA GLU A 136 -7.51 -17.14 -28.75
C GLU A 136 -6.08 -16.94 -29.26
N ASP A 137 -5.91 -16.73 -30.57
CA ASP A 137 -4.60 -16.47 -31.18
C ASP A 137 -3.95 -15.17 -30.66
N THR A 138 -4.76 -14.15 -30.35
CA THR A 138 -4.28 -12.90 -29.75
C THR A 138 -3.85 -13.10 -28.30
N ALA A 139 -4.64 -13.84 -27.51
CA ALA A 139 -4.28 -14.17 -26.13
C ALA A 139 -2.95 -14.95 -26.07
N LYS A 140 -2.78 -15.94 -26.96
CA LYS A 140 -1.54 -16.70 -27.09
C LYS A 140 -0.35 -15.79 -27.45
N LEU A 141 -0.53 -14.85 -28.37
CA LEU A 141 0.52 -13.90 -28.74
C LEU A 141 0.99 -13.05 -27.54
N LEU A 142 0.05 -12.57 -26.72
CA LEU A 142 0.33 -11.67 -25.59
C LEU A 142 0.97 -12.37 -24.39
N ILE A 143 0.73 -13.68 -24.21
CA ILE A 143 1.12 -14.40 -22.99
C ILE A 143 2.26 -15.40 -23.25
N ASP A 144 2.19 -16.14 -24.36
CA ASP A 144 2.98 -17.37 -24.52
C ASP A 144 4.14 -17.23 -25.52
N THR A 145 4.25 -16.11 -26.24
CA THR A 145 5.24 -15.97 -27.33
C THR A 145 6.38 -15.01 -27.02
N GLY A 146 6.19 -14.07 -26.08
CA GLY A 146 7.16 -13.00 -25.79
C GLY A 146 7.34 -11.98 -26.92
N ILE A 147 6.51 -12.01 -27.99
CA ILE A 147 6.54 -11.03 -29.09
C ILE A 147 5.96 -9.70 -28.62
N ILE A 148 4.87 -9.75 -27.85
CA ILE A 148 4.26 -8.64 -27.14
C ILE A 148 3.95 -9.15 -25.74
N ASP A 149 4.35 -8.42 -24.69
CA ASP A 149 3.97 -8.70 -23.30
C ASP A 149 3.25 -7.48 -22.75
N ASN A 150 2.02 -7.69 -22.26
CA ASN A 150 1.26 -6.68 -21.53
C ASN A 150 0.65 -7.23 -20.22
N ASP A 151 1.15 -8.37 -19.73
CA ASP A 151 0.58 -9.11 -18.59
C ASP A 151 0.45 -8.24 -17.34
N SER A 152 1.45 -7.38 -17.11
CA SER A 152 1.50 -6.49 -15.94
C SER A 152 0.34 -5.50 -15.89
N LYS A 153 -0.32 -5.19 -17.02
CA LYS A 153 -1.39 -4.19 -17.10
C LYS A 153 -2.78 -4.71 -16.74
N TRP A 154 -2.97 -6.03 -16.71
CA TRP A 154 -4.26 -6.65 -16.43
C TRP A 154 -4.18 -7.75 -15.36
N ARG A 155 -2.98 -8.22 -15.01
CA ARG A 155 -2.77 -9.07 -13.82
C ARG A 155 -2.59 -8.29 -12.53
N GLN A 156 -2.33 -6.99 -12.63
CA GLN A 156 -2.21 -6.04 -11.52
C GLN A 156 -2.95 -4.75 -11.91
N ALA A 157 -3.05 -3.80 -10.98
CA ALA A 157 -3.48 -2.47 -11.34
C ALA A 157 -2.39 -1.67 -12.06
N VAL A 158 -2.83 -0.63 -12.77
CA VAL A 158 -2.00 0.15 -13.70
C VAL A 158 -0.81 0.80 -12.99
N GLY A 159 -1.06 1.46 -11.85
CA GLY A 159 -0.07 2.29 -11.18
C GLY A 159 0.40 3.46 -12.05
N GLU A 160 1.72 3.67 -12.16
CA GLU A 160 2.34 4.69 -13.02
C GLU A 160 1.83 6.11 -12.76
N ILE A 161 1.70 6.44 -11.48
CA ILE A 161 1.14 7.71 -11.02
C ILE A 161 2.04 8.32 -9.94
N THR A 162 2.07 9.64 -9.89
CA THR A 162 2.61 10.42 -8.78
C THR A 162 1.44 11.11 -8.08
N PRO A 163 1.13 10.75 -6.82
CA PRO A 163 0.11 11.46 -6.06
C PRO A 163 0.43 12.95 -5.93
N ASP A 164 -0.60 13.79 -5.96
CA ASP A 164 -0.44 15.23 -5.86
C ASP A 164 -0.27 15.67 -4.40
N TYR A 165 0.98 15.58 -3.93
CA TYR A 165 1.36 16.01 -2.59
C TYR A 165 1.23 17.53 -2.40
N VAL A 166 1.42 18.32 -3.45
CA VAL A 166 1.59 19.78 -3.35
C VAL A 166 0.26 20.51 -3.32
N ASP A 167 -0.64 20.22 -4.26
CA ASP A 167 -1.86 20.99 -4.43
C ASP A 167 -3.07 20.35 -3.71
N VAL A 168 -3.01 19.04 -3.44
CA VAL A 168 -4.13 18.30 -2.86
C VAL A 168 -3.79 17.71 -1.49
N LEU A 169 -2.85 16.75 -1.43
CA LEU A 169 -2.74 15.89 -0.25
C LEU A 169 -2.21 16.62 0.99
N PHE A 170 -1.09 17.35 0.89
CA PHE A 170 -0.56 18.07 2.05
C PHE A 170 -1.42 19.26 2.48
N PRO A 171 -1.97 20.10 1.58
CA PRO A 171 -2.81 21.22 2.00
C PRO A 171 -4.11 20.80 2.69
N LYS A 172 -4.67 19.64 2.33
CA LYS A 172 -5.98 19.20 2.81
C LYS A 172 -5.88 18.16 3.92
N GLY A 173 -5.01 17.17 3.78
CA GLY A 173 -5.15 15.89 4.49
C GLY A 173 -6.42 15.14 4.07
N TYR A 174 -6.53 13.88 4.47
CA TYR A 174 -7.65 13.04 4.08
C TYR A 174 -8.95 13.39 4.80
N LEU A 175 -8.90 14.04 5.97
CA LEU A 175 -10.12 14.46 6.66
C LEU A 175 -10.84 15.53 5.84
N LYS A 176 -10.12 16.53 5.34
CA LYS A 176 -10.74 17.58 4.51
C LYS A 176 -11.22 17.04 3.18
N ILE A 177 -10.48 16.12 2.55
CA ILE A 177 -10.91 15.43 1.32
C ILE A 177 -12.23 14.66 1.56
N LYS A 178 -12.34 13.96 2.69
CA LYS A 178 -13.58 13.28 3.10
C LYS A 178 -14.73 14.27 3.27
N GLU A 179 -14.53 15.34 4.04
CA GLU A 179 -15.55 16.38 4.27
C GLU A 179 -16.03 17.01 2.97
N GLU A 180 -15.12 17.34 2.05
CA GLU A 180 -15.47 17.89 0.73
C GLU A 180 -16.31 16.89 -0.07
N ALA A 181 -15.94 15.62 -0.10
CA ALA A 181 -16.71 14.58 -0.79
C ALA A 181 -18.14 14.43 -0.19
N GLU A 182 -18.26 14.43 1.14
CA GLU A 182 -19.55 14.39 1.84
C GLU A 182 -20.39 15.65 1.59
N GLU A 183 -19.77 16.83 1.46
CA GLU A 183 -20.45 18.06 1.08
C GLU A 183 -20.95 18.03 -0.37
N TYR A 184 -20.18 17.48 -1.30
CA TYR A 184 -20.62 17.30 -2.69
C TYR A 184 -21.81 16.33 -2.77
N LEU A 185 -21.78 15.23 -2.03
CA LEU A 185 -22.88 14.26 -1.97
C LEU A 185 -24.22 14.88 -1.52
N LYS A 186 -24.19 15.86 -0.64
CA LYS A 186 -25.38 16.58 -0.17
C LYS A 186 -25.98 17.50 -1.24
N LYS A 187 -25.19 17.91 -2.23
CA LYS A 187 -25.57 18.89 -3.27
C LYS A 187 -26.02 18.25 -4.58
N ILE A 188 -25.75 16.97 -4.80
CA ILE A 188 -26.03 16.26 -6.06
C ILE A 188 -27.29 15.41 -5.88
N GLU A 189 -28.36 15.70 -6.60
CA GLU A 189 -29.55 14.84 -6.65
C GLU A 189 -29.35 13.65 -7.59
N ALA A 190 -30.01 12.52 -7.34
CA ALA A 190 -29.89 11.30 -8.15
C ALA A 190 -30.91 11.29 -9.32
N ASP A 191 -30.89 12.35 -10.13
CA ASP A 191 -31.87 12.63 -11.18
C ASP A 191 -31.38 12.29 -12.61
N SER A 192 -30.10 11.92 -12.74
CA SER A 192 -29.47 11.54 -14.02
C SER A 192 -28.38 10.49 -13.81
N ILE A 193 -28.04 9.75 -14.87
CA ILE A 193 -26.95 8.74 -14.84
C ILE A 193 -25.64 9.39 -14.40
N GLU A 194 -25.31 10.55 -14.96
CA GLU A 194 -24.09 11.31 -14.61
C GLU A 194 -24.06 11.67 -13.12
N ASN A 195 -25.19 12.13 -12.56
CA ASN A 195 -25.25 12.46 -11.14
C ASN A 195 -25.19 11.22 -10.25
N ILE A 196 -25.76 10.09 -10.68
CA ILE A 196 -25.61 8.80 -9.98
C ILE A 196 -24.13 8.38 -9.95
N GLU A 197 -23.42 8.47 -11.07
CA GLU A 197 -21.99 8.15 -11.15
C GLU A 197 -21.14 9.07 -10.27
N LYS A 198 -21.42 10.38 -10.28
CA LYS A 198 -20.75 11.34 -9.37
C LYS A 198 -21.00 11.01 -7.91
N ARG A 199 -22.24 10.65 -7.54
CA ARG A 199 -22.56 10.26 -6.16
C ARG A 199 -21.79 9.00 -5.76
N ILE A 200 -21.75 7.97 -6.61
CA ILE A 200 -20.95 6.76 -6.39
C ILE A 200 -19.48 7.11 -6.18
N PHE A 201 -18.93 8.00 -7.03
CA PHE A 201 -17.55 8.44 -6.92
C PHE A 201 -17.27 9.15 -5.58
N TYR A 202 -18.03 10.18 -5.22
CA TYR A 202 -17.77 10.92 -3.97
C TYR A 202 -18.00 10.06 -2.72
N GLU A 203 -18.96 9.14 -2.75
CA GLU A 203 -19.15 8.17 -1.68
C GLU A 203 -17.92 7.26 -1.54
N SER A 204 -17.39 6.76 -2.65
CA SER A 204 -16.16 5.96 -2.64
C SER A 204 -14.95 6.73 -2.08
N VAL A 205 -14.82 8.03 -2.42
CA VAL A 205 -13.74 8.90 -1.92
C VAL A 205 -13.86 9.10 -0.41
N ALA A 206 -15.06 9.31 0.12
CA ALA A 206 -15.29 9.47 1.55
C ALA A 206 -14.93 8.19 2.33
N ILE A 207 -15.30 7.02 1.81
CA ILE A 207 -14.99 5.72 2.40
C ILE A 207 -13.47 5.44 2.38
N VAL A 208 -12.80 5.67 1.25
CA VAL A 208 -11.34 5.47 1.15
C VAL A 208 -10.58 6.42 2.08
N SER A 209 -11.04 7.66 2.18
CA SER A 209 -10.44 8.65 3.09
C SER A 209 -10.59 8.24 4.56
N GLU A 210 -11.74 7.66 4.94
CA GLU A 210 -11.89 7.08 6.29
C GLU A 210 -10.97 5.88 6.49
N GLY A 211 -10.76 5.04 5.47
CA GLY A 211 -9.87 3.88 5.51
C GLY A 211 -8.44 4.27 5.88
N ILE A 212 -7.83 5.19 5.14
CA ILE A 212 -6.44 5.59 5.39
C ILE A 212 -6.27 6.25 6.77
N ILE A 213 -7.24 7.07 7.20
CA ILE A 213 -7.24 7.67 8.55
C ILE A 213 -7.32 6.58 9.62
N THR A 214 -8.18 5.58 9.41
CA THR A 214 -8.35 4.45 10.31
C THR A 214 -7.05 3.65 10.45
N LEU A 215 -6.38 3.34 9.33
CA LEU A 215 -5.12 2.63 9.36
C LEU A 215 -4.07 3.39 10.16
N ALA A 216 -3.92 4.70 9.92
CA ALA A 216 -2.98 5.53 10.66
C ALA A 216 -3.28 5.53 12.17
N ARG A 217 -4.54 5.71 12.58
CA ARG A 217 -4.93 5.64 14.00
C ARG A 217 -4.57 4.31 14.65
N ARG A 218 -4.77 3.19 13.95
CA ARG A 218 -4.36 1.86 14.47
C ARG A 218 -2.85 1.74 14.68
N TYR A 219 -2.03 2.33 13.81
CA TYR A 219 -0.58 2.46 14.06
C TYR A 219 -0.29 3.36 15.26
N GLY A 220 -1.07 4.43 15.44
CA GLY A 220 -1.01 5.31 16.60
C GLY A 220 -1.29 4.60 17.93
N ASP A 221 -2.33 3.77 17.95
CA ASP A 221 -2.69 2.90 19.07
C ASP A 221 -1.58 1.88 19.35
N LYS A 222 -1.06 1.23 18.31
CA LYS A 222 0.00 0.24 18.45
C LYS A 222 1.28 0.84 19.00
N ALA A 223 1.67 2.02 18.53
CA ALA A 223 2.84 2.74 19.00
C ALA A 223 2.70 3.12 20.48
N LYS A 224 1.50 3.57 20.90
CA LYS A 224 1.20 3.86 22.30
C LYS A 224 1.29 2.61 23.18
N GLU A 225 0.68 1.50 22.75
CA GLU A 225 0.74 0.21 23.46
C GLU A 225 2.19 -0.25 23.67
N LEU A 226 3.04 -0.12 22.65
CA LEU A 226 4.46 -0.46 22.74
C LEU A 226 5.21 0.51 23.68
N ALA A 227 4.88 1.80 23.65
CA ALA A 227 5.50 2.79 24.54
C ALA A 227 5.22 2.48 26.02
N GLU A 228 4.02 2.04 26.37
CA GLU A 228 3.64 1.70 27.75
C GLU A 228 4.44 0.52 28.31
N LYS A 229 4.94 -0.36 27.43
CA LYS A 229 5.73 -1.55 27.77
C LYS A 229 7.24 -1.35 27.60
N GLU A 230 7.66 -0.20 27.07
CA GLU A 230 9.06 0.09 26.74
C GLU A 230 9.82 0.60 27.98
N SER A 231 10.92 -0.08 28.29
CA SER A 231 11.80 0.24 29.42
C SER A 231 12.87 1.26 29.05
N ASN A 232 13.26 1.33 27.78
CA ASN A 232 14.22 2.30 27.29
C ASN A 232 13.54 3.66 27.08
N GLU A 233 13.85 4.64 27.94
CA GLU A 233 13.24 5.98 27.89
C GLU A 233 13.44 6.75 26.57
N LYS A 234 14.51 6.44 25.81
CA LYS A 234 14.68 7.02 24.47
C LYS A 234 13.67 6.40 23.50
N ARG A 235 13.61 5.06 23.43
CA ARG A 235 12.67 4.36 22.55
C ARG A 235 11.22 4.63 22.94
N ARG A 236 10.91 4.76 24.23
CA ARG A 236 9.57 5.14 24.70
C ARG A 236 9.13 6.49 24.14
N ARG A 237 10.02 7.50 24.18
CA ARG A 237 9.73 8.82 23.60
C ARG A 237 9.54 8.77 22.09
N GLU A 238 10.32 7.96 21.39
CA GLU A 238 10.14 7.75 19.94
C GLU A 238 8.77 7.12 19.63
N LEU A 239 8.36 6.10 20.38
CA LEU A 239 7.06 5.44 20.20
C LEU A 239 5.88 6.38 20.51
N LEU A 240 6.00 7.21 21.55
CA LEU A 240 5.00 8.24 21.84
C LEU A 240 4.93 9.29 20.73
N GLU A 241 6.06 9.66 20.13
CA GLU A 241 6.09 10.59 19.01
C GLU A 241 5.48 9.97 17.75
N ILE A 242 5.80 8.71 17.43
CA ILE A 242 5.13 7.95 16.36
C ILE A 242 3.61 7.91 16.59
N SER A 243 3.18 7.67 17.83
CA SER A 243 1.75 7.68 18.18
C SER A 243 1.11 9.03 17.85
N ARG A 244 1.70 10.12 18.35
CA ARG A 244 1.24 11.49 18.08
C ARG A 244 1.16 11.79 16.59
N ILE A 245 2.18 11.43 15.83
CA ILE A 245 2.25 11.62 14.38
C ILE A 245 1.13 10.84 13.69
N CYS A 246 0.94 9.56 14.02
CA CYS A 246 -0.09 8.72 13.39
C CYS A 246 -1.52 9.17 13.71
N TYR A 247 -1.74 9.84 14.85
CA TYR A 247 -3.02 10.50 15.14
C TYR A 247 -3.22 11.80 14.37
N LYS A 248 -2.14 12.44 13.92
CA LYS A 248 -2.17 13.69 13.13
C LYS A 248 -2.27 13.40 11.62
N VAL A 249 -1.32 12.66 11.06
CA VAL A 249 -1.24 12.39 9.63
C VAL A 249 -1.67 10.95 9.31
N PRO A 250 -2.37 10.72 8.19
CA PRO A 250 -2.61 11.67 7.09
C PRO A 250 -4.00 12.36 7.17
N ALA A 251 -4.66 12.32 8.33
CA ALA A 251 -5.96 12.98 8.51
C ALA A 251 -5.86 14.49 8.29
N TYR A 252 -4.83 15.11 8.85
CA TYR A 252 -4.57 16.54 8.77
C TYR A 252 -3.29 16.82 7.95
N PRO A 253 -3.10 18.08 7.49
CA PRO A 253 -1.83 18.53 6.93
C PRO A 253 -0.65 18.24 7.86
N PRO A 254 0.52 17.80 7.33
CA PRO A 254 1.73 17.69 8.12
C PRO A 254 2.22 19.08 8.54
N GLU A 255 2.81 19.19 9.73
CA GLU A 255 3.40 20.43 10.28
C GLU A 255 4.89 20.30 10.59
N THR A 256 5.41 19.08 10.59
CA THR A 256 6.84 18.76 10.81
C THR A 256 7.36 17.85 9.70
N PHE A 257 8.68 17.77 9.56
CA PHE A 257 9.33 16.91 8.57
C PHE A 257 9.03 15.43 8.81
N HIS A 258 8.98 14.98 10.07
CA HIS A 258 8.62 13.61 10.41
C HIS A 258 7.15 13.31 10.07
N GLU A 259 6.23 14.24 10.35
CA GLU A 259 4.84 14.12 9.92
C GLU A 259 4.72 14.03 8.40
N ALA A 260 5.43 14.85 7.64
CA ALA A 260 5.40 14.82 6.19
C ALA A 260 5.90 13.47 5.64
N ILE A 261 6.99 12.92 6.20
CA ILE A 261 7.53 11.62 5.77
C ILE A 261 6.53 10.49 6.07
N GLN A 262 5.95 10.49 7.27
CA GLN A 262 4.96 9.48 7.66
C GLN A 262 3.68 9.60 6.82
N PHE A 263 3.28 10.83 6.44
CA PHE A 263 2.16 11.06 5.51
C PHE A 263 2.46 10.41 4.16
N VAL A 264 3.60 10.70 3.54
CA VAL A 264 4.01 10.12 2.25
C VAL A 264 3.99 8.60 2.31
N TRP A 265 4.53 8.02 3.38
CA TRP A 265 4.50 6.57 3.55
C TRP A 265 3.09 6.00 3.68
N PHE A 266 2.18 6.66 4.41
CA PHE A 266 0.79 6.19 4.49
C PHE A 266 0.05 6.26 3.15
N VAL A 267 0.35 7.26 2.32
CA VAL A 267 -0.19 7.34 0.94
C VAL A 267 0.34 6.17 0.11
N GLN A 268 1.66 5.93 0.15
CA GLN A 268 2.30 4.83 -0.55
C GLN A 268 1.71 3.47 -0.13
N LEU A 269 1.66 3.23 1.18
CA LEU A 269 1.11 2.02 1.78
C LEU A 269 -0.35 1.79 1.38
N SER A 270 -1.16 2.85 1.35
CA SER A 270 -2.57 2.78 0.96
C SER A 270 -2.74 2.41 -0.51
N GLY A 271 -1.94 3.01 -1.40
CA GLY A 271 -1.93 2.63 -2.82
C GLY A 271 -1.54 1.17 -3.01
N ILE A 272 -0.54 0.69 -2.26
CA ILE A 272 -0.12 -0.72 -2.28
C ILE A 272 -1.26 -1.64 -1.82
N ILE A 273 -1.85 -1.39 -0.65
CA ILE A 273 -2.95 -2.21 -0.12
C ILE A 273 -4.15 -2.23 -1.07
N SER A 274 -4.44 -1.08 -1.68
CA SER A 274 -5.56 -0.94 -2.61
C SER A 274 -5.36 -1.81 -3.84
N GLU A 275 -4.17 -1.79 -4.47
CA GLU A 275 -4.08 -2.30 -5.84
C GLU A 275 -2.80 -3.09 -6.24
N ASN A 276 -1.80 -3.24 -5.36
CA ASN A 276 -0.46 -3.76 -5.71
C ASN A 276 0.15 -3.10 -6.98
N PRO A 277 0.24 -1.75 -7.02
CA PRO A 277 0.44 -0.99 -8.25
C PRO A 277 1.92 -0.93 -8.68
N LEU A 278 2.21 -1.02 -9.97
CA LEU A 278 3.56 -0.74 -10.49
C LEU A 278 3.87 0.76 -10.48
N ALA A 279 5.09 1.19 -10.12
CA ALA A 279 5.54 2.57 -10.28
C ALA A 279 4.63 3.64 -9.63
N LEU A 280 4.19 3.39 -8.40
CA LEU A 280 3.60 4.44 -7.55
C LEU A 280 4.73 5.34 -7.04
N ASN A 281 4.87 6.51 -7.67
CA ASN A 281 6.03 7.37 -7.55
C ASN A 281 5.85 8.44 -6.46
N LEU A 282 6.98 8.82 -5.84
CA LEU A 282 7.01 9.90 -4.85
C LEU A 282 7.21 11.27 -5.52
N GLY A 283 7.72 11.32 -6.75
CA GLY A 283 7.92 12.56 -7.49
C GLY A 283 9.08 13.39 -6.94
N ARG A 284 8.99 14.72 -7.04
CA ARG A 284 10.03 15.68 -6.61
C ARG A 284 10.10 15.83 -5.09
N PHE A 285 10.50 14.76 -4.41
CA PHE A 285 10.45 14.62 -2.96
C PHE A 285 11.25 15.71 -2.27
N ASP A 286 12.40 16.09 -2.83
CA ASP A 286 13.20 17.19 -2.33
C ASP A 286 12.40 18.50 -2.25
N GLN A 287 11.61 18.86 -3.28
CA GLN A 287 10.93 20.14 -3.38
C GLN A 287 9.76 20.28 -2.39
N TYR A 288 8.83 19.32 -2.35
CA TYR A 288 7.65 19.44 -1.50
C TYR A 288 7.93 19.12 -0.03
N MET A 289 9.03 18.43 0.26
CA MET A 289 9.45 18.15 1.64
C MET A 289 10.34 19.26 2.22
N TYR A 290 11.04 20.03 1.38
CA TYR A 290 11.98 21.06 1.82
C TYR A 290 11.38 22.12 2.77
N PRO A 291 10.14 22.63 2.59
CA PRO A 291 9.55 23.57 3.52
C PRO A 291 9.48 23.02 4.96
N TYR A 292 9.15 21.74 5.12
CA TYR A 292 9.09 21.07 6.42
C TYR A 292 10.46 20.82 7.01
N TYR A 293 11.40 20.34 6.20
CA TYR A 293 12.81 20.17 6.59
C TYR A 293 13.40 21.49 7.10
N LYS A 294 13.29 22.55 6.28
CA LYS A 294 13.84 23.86 6.59
C LYS A 294 13.25 24.43 7.87
N ASN A 295 11.92 24.37 8.00
CA ASN A 295 11.23 24.86 9.20
C ASN A 295 11.70 24.13 10.46
N ASP A 296 11.85 22.81 10.41
CA ASP A 296 12.26 22.03 11.60
C ASP A 296 13.72 22.27 11.98
N ILE A 297 14.61 22.46 11.00
CA ILE A 297 16.02 22.82 11.22
C ILE A 297 16.14 24.22 11.83
N GLU A 298 15.47 25.23 11.24
CA GLU A 298 15.54 26.63 11.69
C GLU A 298 14.96 26.81 13.11
N ASN A 299 13.94 26.03 13.47
CA ASN A 299 13.35 26.04 14.81
C ASN A 299 14.04 25.08 15.80
N GLY A 300 15.11 24.39 15.39
CA GLY A 300 15.85 23.45 16.24
C GLY A 300 15.03 22.24 16.71
N ARG A 301 13.97 21.86 15.97
CA ARG A 301 13.14 20.69 16.27
C ARG A 301 13.88 19.39 16.01
N ILE A 302 14.65 19.37 14.92
CA ILE A 302 15.54 18.28 14.54
C ILE A 302 16.89 18.83 14.12
N THR A 303 17.90 17.98 14.16
CA THR A 303 19.22 18.21 13.55
C THR A 303 19.27 17.63 12.14
N GLU A 304 20.25 18.05 11.34
CA GLU A 304 20.49 17.47 10.00
C GLU A 304 20.67 15.95 10.06
N SER A 305 21.35 15.44 11.11
CA SER A 305 21.54 14.00 11.30
C SER A 305 20.23 13.26 11.60
N GLN A 306 19.29 13.89 12.31
CA GLN A 306 17.97 13.31 12.58
C GLN A 306 17.10 13.34 11.32
N ALA A 307 17.16 14.42 10.54
CA ALA A 307 16.49 14.49 9.25
C ALA A 307 16.98 13.41 8.29
N GLN A 308 18.30 13.21 8.20
CA GLN A 308 18.92 12.13 7.42
C GLN A 308 18.43 10.75 7.87
N GLU A 309 18.38 10.49 9.19
CA GLU A 309 17.90 9.20 9.72
C GLU A 309 16.42 8.93 9.36
N LEU A 310 15.57 9.96 9.30
CA LEU A 310 14.17 9.82 8.87
C LEU A 310 14.05 9.49 7.37
N ILE A 311 14.87 10.11 6.52
CA ILE A 311 14.93 9.80 5.08
C ILE A 311 15.40 8.35 4.88
N GLU A 312 16.47 7.95 5.58
CA GLU A 312 16.99 6.59 5.53
C GLU A 312 15.96 5.56 6.01
N ALA A 313 15.20 5.88 7.07
CA ALA A 313 14.10 5.05 7.54
C ALA A 313 13.01 4.89 6.45
N LEU A 314 12.60 5.98 5.78
CA LEU A 314 11.67 5.91 4.66
C LEU A 314 12.21 5.04 3.52
N TRP A 315 13.50 5.10 3.21
CA TRP A 315 14.09 4.30 2.13
C TRP A 315 14.00 2.80 2.41
N ILE A 316 14.19 2.43 3.68
CA ILE A 316 13.96 1.04 4.13
C ILE A 316 12.48 0.68 3.96
N LYS A 317 11.54 1.53 4.39
CA LYS A 317 10.09 1.28 4.22
C LYS A 317 9.68 1.09 2.75
N LEU A 318 10.19 1.95 1.86
CA LEU A 318 9.93 1.82 0.42
C LEU A 318 10.44 0.47 -0.10
N SER A 319 11.56 -0.03 0.40
CA SER A 319 12.14 -1.31 -0.02
C SER A 319 11.38 -2.55 0.49
N GLU A 320 10.59 -2.41 1.55
CA GLU A 320 9.96 -3.54 2.27
C GLU A 320 8.75 -4.16 1.57
N TRP A 321 8.08 -3.44 0.69
CA TRP A 321 7.02 -4.03 -0.12
C TRP A 321 7.62 -4.97 -1.20
N VAL A 322 7.01 -6.12 -1.42
CA VAL A 322 7.42 -7.04 -2.47
C VAL A 322 6.37 -7.00 -3.57
N TRP A 323 6.72 -6.45 -4.73
CA TRP A 323 5.83 -6.47 -5.88
C TRP A 323 5.63 -7.93 -6.33
N THR A 324 4.40 -8.42 -6.13
CA THR A 324 4.06 -9.84 -6.35
C THR A 324 3.62 -10.03 -7.80
N ILE A 325 4.40 -10.77 -8.57
CA ILE A 325 4.24 -10.90 -10.03
C ILE A 325 4.46 -12.34 -10.50
N SER A 326 3.84 -12.68 -11.63
CA SER A 326 4.00 -13.98 -12.29
C SER A 326 5.43 -14.24 -12.73
N SER A 327 5.79 -15.50 -12.89
CA SER A 327 7.13 -15.91 -13.32
C SER A 327 7.49 -15.36 -14.71
N ASN A 328 6.50 -15.24 -15.62
CA ASN A 328 6.70 -14.57 -16.91
C ASN A 328 7.13 -13.11 -16.70
N THR A 329 6.33 -12.34 -15.95
CA THR A 329 6.61 -10.93 -15.65
C THR A 329 7.96 -10.75 -14.93
N ALA A 330 8.32 -11.66 -14.02
CA ALA A 330 9.59 -11.60 -13.30
C ALA A 330 10.82 -11.66 -14.23
N ASN A 331 10.73 -12.32 -15.40
CA ASN A 331 11.84 -12.34 -16.37
C ASN A 331 12.11 -10.96 -17.01
N TYR A 332 11.11 -10.09 -17.07
CA TYR A 332 11.22 -8.75 -17.63
C TYR A 332 11.45 -7.68 -16.55
N PHE A 333 10.96 -7.92 -15.33
CA PHE A 333 11.01 -6.97 -14.21
C PHE A 333 11.73 -7.54 -12.97
N ALA A 334 12.84 -8.23 -13.20
CA ALA A 334 13.62 -8.93 -12.18
C ALA A 334 14.08 -8.02 -11.03
N GLY A 335 14.13 -8.56 -9.81
CA GLY A 335 14.82 -7.97 -8.65
C GLY A 335 13.90 -7.38 -7.59
N TYR A 336 12.62 -7.77 -7.53
CA TYR A 336 11.61 -7.17 -6.66
C TYR A 336 11.49 -5.65 -6.86
N ASN A 337 11.72 -5.19 -8.09
CA ASN A 337 11.70 -3.77 -8.41
C ASN A 337 10.26 -3.26 -8.47
N GLN A 338 9.97 -2.29 -7.62
CA GLN A 338 8.64 -1.67 -7.54
C GLN A 338 8.55 -0.40 -8.41
N PHE A 339 9.70 0.08 -8.89
CA PHE A 339 9.84 1.29 -9.70
C PHE A 339 9.27 2.55 -9.04
N GLN A 340 9.34 2.62 -7.69
CA GLN A 340 8.95 3.80 -6.91
C GLN A 340 9.96 4.92 -7.14
N ASN A 341 9.72 5.77 -8.14
CA ASN A 341 10.63 6.82 -8.53
C ASN A 341 10.55 8.02 -7.58
N LEU A 342 11.72 8.53 -7.23
CA LEU A 342 11.92 9.73 -6.42
C LEU A 342 12.94 10.61 -7.14
N THR A 343 12.53 11.84 -7.43
CA THR A 343 13.31 12.85 -8.17
C THR A 343 13.65 14.05 -7.32
#